data_AF-A0A1M3PMJ2-F1
#
_entry.id   AF-A0A1M3PMJ2-F1
#
_cell.length_a   1.000
_cell.length_b   1.000
_cell.length_c   1.000
_cell.angle_alpha   90.00
_cell.angle_beta   90.00
_cell.angle_gamma   90.00
#
_symmetry.space_group_name_H-M   'P 1'
#
loop_
_entity.id
_entity.type
_entity.pdbx_description
1 polymer ?
#
loop_
_entity_poly.entity_id
_entity_poly.type
_entity_poly.pdbx_seq_one_letter_code
_entity_poly.pdbx_strand_id
1 'polypeptide(L)'
;MSTAWPTELRVSKDRRHLVVAFDDGTRFDLPAEMLRVLSPSAEVQGHGPGQKVTVPGKRNVGIMSMTPTGNYAVRIGFDDMHDTGIFTWSYLRELGEKGQELFSAYETELKEKGLSRDPIGKPH
;
A
#
# COMPACT_ATOMS: atom_id res chain seq x y z
N MET A 1 -20.53 -3.30 12.11
CA MET A 1 -19.20 -2.91 11.62
C MET A 1 -18.32 -4.12 11.82
N SER A 2 -18.24 -5.01 10.83
CA SER A 2 -17.48 -6.25 10.96
C SER A 2 -15.99 -5.90 10.92
N THR A 3 -15.35 -5.86 12.08
CA THR A 3 -13.89 -5.78 12.19
C THR A 3 -13.35 -7.04 11.51
N ALA A 4 -12.84 -6.93 10.29
CA ALA A 4 -12.22 -8.05 9.61
C ALA A 4 -10.90 -8.33 10.33
N TRP A 5 -10.76 -9.51 10.93
CA TRP A 5 -9.54 -9.86 11.65
C TRP A 5 -8.61 -10.63 10.72
N PRO A 6 -7.37 -10.17 10.49
CA PRO A 6 -6.44 -10.91 9.67
C PRO A 6 -6.05 -12.21 10.40
N THR A 7 -6.24 -13.33 9.74
CA THR A 7 -5.81 -14.66 10.20
C THR A 7 -4.40 -14.98 9.71
N GLU A 8 -4.00 -14.45 8.55
CA GLU A 8 -2.67 -14.64 7.97
C GLU A 8 -2.19 -13.36 7.26
N LEU A 9 -0.94 -12.98 7.52
CA LEU A 9 -0.23 -11.93 6.78
C LEU A 9 1.06 -12.53 6.23
N ARG A 10 1.13 -12.69 4.92
CA ARG A 10 2.25 -13.36 4.26
C ARG A 10 2.82 -12.50 3.15
N VAL A 11 4.08 -12.10 3.30
CA VAL A 11 4.83 -11.42 2.24
C VAL A 11 5.32 -12.47 1.25
N SER A 12 5.18 -12.20 -0.05
CA SER A 12 5.74 -13.02 -1.12
C SER A 12 7.27 -13.07 -1.04
N LYS A 13 7.89 -14.11 -1.61
CA LYS A 13 9.35 -14.27 -1.61
C LYS A 13 10.09 -13.12 -2.28
N ASP A 14 9.47 -12.52 -3.30
CA ASP A 14 9.97 -11.35 -4.02
C ASP A 14 9.72 -10.03 -3.27
N ARG A 15 9.02 -10.08 -2.12
CA ARG A 15 8.63 -8.93 -1.29
C ARG A 15 7.76 -7.90 -2.01
N ARG A 16 7.21 -8.24 -3.18
CA ARG A 16 6.39 -7.32 -3.98
C ARG A 16 4.89 -7.45 -3.71
N HIS A 17 4.48 -8.47 -2.96
CA HIS A 17 3.09 -8.77 -2.70
C HIS A 17 2.88 -9.10 -1.21
N LEU A 18 1.83 -8.54 -0.63
CA LEU A 18 1.30 -8.92 0.67
C LEU A 18 0.01 -9.68 0.47
N VAL A 19 0.02 -10.94 0.88
CA VAL A 19 -1.20 -11.73 1.02
C VAL A 19 -1.76 -11.50 2.41
N VAL A 20 -3.00 -11.04 2.47
CA VAL A 20 -3.79 -10.96 3.71
C VAL A 20 -4.96 -11.92 3.62
N ALA A 21 -5.10 -12.79 4.61
CA ALA A 21 -6.28 -13.62 4.80
C ALA A 21 -7.04 -13.13 6.03
N PHE A 22 -8.37 -13.11 5.93
CA PHE A 22 -9.27 -12.70 7.01
C PHE A 22 -10.02 -13.90 7.59
N ASP A 23 -10.62 -13.69 8.76
CA ASP A 23 -11.39 -14.69 9.50
C ASP A 23 -12.69 -15.13 8.81
N ASP A 24 -13.21 -14.31 7.90
CA ASP A 24 -14.33 -14.65 7.02
C ASP A 24 -13.94 -15.55 5.83
N GLY A 25 -12.66 -15.94 5.73
CA GLY A 25 -12.13 -16.75 4.63
C GLY A 25 -11.80 -15.94 3.38
N THR A 26 -12.01 -14.61 3.37
CA THR A 26 -11.56 -13.77 2.28
C THR A 26 -10.04 -13.65 2.28
N ARG A 27 -9.47 -13.58 1.07
CA ARG A 27 -8.04 -13.47 0.86
C ARG A 27 -7.78 -12.46 -0.24
N PHE A 28 -6.87 -11.54 0.03
CA PHE A 28 -6.48 -10.50 -0.91
C PHE A 28 -4.98 -10.53 -1.13
N ASP A 29 -4.58 -10.26 -2.36
CA ASP A 29 -3.20 -10.09 -2.77
C ASP A 29 -2.98 -8.61 -3.09
N LEU A 30 -2.22 -7.95 -2.23
CA LEU A 30 -1.99 -6.50 -2.27
C LEU A 30 -0.55 -6.24 -2.75
N PRO A 31 -0.35 -5.63 -3.93
CA PRO A 31 0.97 -5.23 -4.38
C PRO A 31 1.61 -4.23 -3.41
N ALA A 32 2.91 -4.39 -3.14
CA ALA A 32 3.70 -3.49 -2.31
C ALA A 32 3.66 -2.05 -2.85
N GLU A 33 3.70 -1.89 -4.17
CA GLU A 33 3.52 -0.59 -4.82
C GLU A 33 2.19 0.04 -4.46
N MET A 34 1.09 -0.71 -4.59
CA MET A 34 -0.25 -0.22 -4.26
C MET A 34 -0.32 0.18 -2.77
N LEU A 35 0.20 -0.65 -1.87
CA LEU A 35 0.26 -0.32 -0.45
C LEU A 35 1.06 0.97 -0.20
N ARG A 36 2.20 1.14 -0.89
CA ARG A 36 3.06 2.31 -0.70
C ARG A 36 2.42 3.61 -1.20
N VAL A 37 1.79 3.58 -2.37
CA VAL A 37 1.20 4.78 -3.01
C VAL A 37 -0.17 5.13 -2.42
N LEU A 38 -0.91 4.12 -1.92
CA LEU A 38 -2.16 4.30 -1.19
C LEU A 38 -1.94 4.33 0.33
N SER A 39 -0.70 4.49 0.81
CA SER A 39 -0.44 4.52 2.24
C SER A 39 -1.12 5.74 2.88
N PRO A 40 -1.86 5.58 3.99
CA PRO A 40 -2.56 6.68 4.65
C PRO A 40 -1.63 7.58 5.50
N SER A 41 -0.30 7.42 5.38
CA SER A 41 0.67 8.25 6.08
C SER A 41 0.44 9.75 5.81
N ALA A 42 0.69 10.59 6.81
CA ALA A 42 0.56 12.05 6.73
C ALA A 42 1.37 12.68 5.56
N GLU A 43 2.44 11.99 5.12
CA GLU A 43 3.25 12.36 3.96
C GLU A 43 2.47 12.24 2.63
N VAL A 44 1.54 11.28 2.52
CA VAL A 44 0.71 11.05 1.33
C VAL A 44 -0.60 11.84 1.41
N GLN A 45 -1.16 12.04 2.61
CA GLN A 45 -2.39 12.84 2.78
C GLN A 45 -2.16 14.36 2.76
N GLY A 46 -0.93 14.83 3.02
CA GLY A 46 -0.67 16.25 3.23
C GLY A 46 -1.32 16.78 4.51
N HIS A 47 -1.14 18.07 4.81
CA HIS A 47 -1.70 18.72 5.99
C HIS A 47 -3.17 19.20 5.80
N GLY A 48 -3.90 18.69 4.80
CA GLY A 48 -5.30 19.07 4.56
C GLY A 48 -6.04 18.20 3.55
N PRO A 49 -7.39 18.19 3.58
CA PRO A 49 -8.21 17.41 2.65
C PRO A 49 -7.93 17.84 1.21
N GLY A 50 -7.40 16.91 0.38
CA GLY A 50 -7.17 17.12 -1.05
C GLY A 50 -5.72 17.25 -1.49
N GLN A 51 -4.74 17.31 -0.58
CA GLN A 51 -3.31 17.26 -0.94
C GLN A 51 -2.78 15.82 -0.98
N LYS A 52 -3.46 14.96 -1.75
CA LYS A 52 -2.88 13.64 -2.06
C LYS A 52 -1.59 13.84 -2.87
N VAL A 53 -0.46 13.46 -2.29
CA VAL A 53 0.82 13.48 -3.00
C VAL A 53 0.90 12.22 -3.84
N THR A 54 0.76 12.37 -5.16
CA THR A 54 1.00 11.28 -6.11
C THR A 54 2.49 10.95 -6.07
N VAL A 55 2.85 9.73 -5.64
CA VAL A 55 4.25 9.31 -5.46
C VAL A 55 4.75 8.52 -6.68
N PRO A 56 5.52 9.12 -7.60
CA PRO A 56 6.04 8.41 -8.77
C PRO A 56 7.25 7.51 -8.44
N GLY A 57 7.59 6.62 -9.38
CA GLY A 57 8.84 5.84 -9.31
C GLY A 57 8.85 4.68 -8.31
N LYS A 58 7.70 4.26 -7.80
CA LYS A 58 7.58 3.22 -6.77
C LYS A 58 7.26 1.82 -7.29
N ARG A 59 7.33 1.59 -8.61
CA ARG A 59 7.06 0.26 -9.21
C ARG A 59 7.88 -0.88 -8.63
N ASN A 60 9.10 -0.60 -8.17
CA ASN A 60 10.02 -1.60 -7.64
C ASN A 60 10.05 -1.68 -6.11
N VAL A 61 9.14 -0.98 -5.40
CA VAL A 61 9.12 -0.98 -3.94
C VAL A 61 8.79 -2.38 -3.41
N GLY A 62 9.51 -2.79 -2.36
CA GLY A 62 9.32 -4.06 -1.68
C GLY A 62 8.98 -3.87 -0.20
N ILE A 63 8.25 -4.83 0.36
CA ILE A 63 7.94 -4.90 1.79
C ILE A 63 9.15 -5.50 2.52
N MET A 64 9.79 -4.70 3.36
CA MET A 64 10.95 -5.10 4.15
C MET A 64 10.56 -5.69 5.51
N SER A 65 9.56 -5.13 6.17
CA SER A 65 9.13 -5.56 7.49
C SER A 65 7.63 -5.34 7.70
N MET A 66 7.05 -6.11 8.60
CA MET A 66 5.67 -5.94 9.04
C MET A 66 5.63 -6.12 10.55
N THR A 67 5.23 -5.07 11.25
CA THR A 67 5.17 -5.04 12.70
C THR A 67 3.72 -4.76 13.12
N PRO A 68 3.02 -5.70 13.77
CA PRO A 68 1.70 -5.43 14.34
C PRO A 68 1.75 -4.21 15.26
N THR A 69 0.80 -3.29 15.08
CA THR A 69 0.68 -2.07 15.90
C THR A 69 -0.65 -2.11 16.62
N GLY A 70 -0.58 -2.41 17.93
CA GLY A 70 -1.76 -2.68 18.74
C GLY A 70 -2.52 -3.92 18.24
N ASN A 71 -3.85 -3.90 18.37
CA ASN A 71 -4.73 -5.01 17.98
C ASN A 71 -5.60 -4.70 16.76
N TYR A 72 -5.29 -3.63 16.01
CA TYR A 72 -6.17 -3.10 14.95
C TYR A 72 -5.43 -2.72 13.65
N ALA A 73 -4.10 -2.79 13.65
CA ALA A 73 -3.28 -2.36 12.51
C ALA A 73 -1.94 -3.08 12.42
N VAL A 74 -1.31 -2.98 11.25
CA VAL A 74 0.08 -3.36 10.99
C VAL A 74 0.85 -2.17 10.46
N ARG A 75 2.07 -2.00 10.97
CA ARG A 75 3.06 -1.09 10.42
C ARG A 75 3.87 -1.85 9.37
N ILE A 76 3.83 -1.38 8.13
CA ILE A 76 4.57 -1.97 7.00
C ILE A 76 5.76 -1.07 6.71
N GLY A 77 6.97 -1.66 6.76
CA GLY A 77 8.19 -1.03 6.32
C GLY A 77 8.51 -1.41 4.88
N PHE A 78 8.81 -0.41 4.06
CA PHE A 78 9.19 -0.54 2.65
C PHE A 78 10.68 -0.26 2.47
N ASP A 79 11.27 -0.76 1.37
CA ASP A 79 12.69 -0.55 1.05
C ASP A 79 13.04 0.86 0.55
N ASP A 80 12.04 1.67 0.20
CA ASP A 80 12.23 3.04 -0.26
C ASP A 80 12.44 4.04 0.88
N MET A 81 12.93 3.55 2.03
CA MET A 81 13.06 4.24 3.32
C MET A 81 11.73 4.64 3.99
N HIS A 82 10.58 4.20 3.45
CA HIS A 82 9.28 4.43 4.10
C HIS A 82 8.99 3.36 5.14
N ASP A 83 9.17 3.69 6.42
CA ASP A 83 8.91 2.75 7.50
C ASP A 83 7.66 3.08 8.33
N THR A 84 6.96 4.18 8.05
CA THR A 84 5.89 4.74 8.90
C THR A 84 4.47 4.37 8.44
N GLY A 85 4.33 3.50 7.44
CA GLY A 85 3.02 3.13 6.88
C GLY A 85 2.21 2.27 7.84
N ILE A 86 1.20 2.86 8.50
CA ILE A 86 0.26 2.12 9.38
C ILE A 86 -1.00 1.79 8.60
N PHE A 87 -1.31 0.51 8.47
CA PHE A 87 -2.47 -0.02 7.76
C PHE A 87 -3.38 -0.71 8.77
N THR A 88 -4.59 -0.19 8.95
CA THR A 88 -5.60 -0.84 9.79
C THR A 88 -6.17 -2.07 9.08
N TRP A 89 -6.69 -3.03 9.84
CA TRP A 89 -7.29 -4.24 9.27
C TRP A 89 -8.48 -3.94 8.35
N SER A 90 -9.31 -2.97 8.75
CA SER A 90 -10.40 -2.46 7.91
C SER A 90 -9.88 -1.85 6.61
N TYR A 91 -8.77 -1.12 6.66
CA TYR A 91 -8.18 -0.52 5.48
C TYR A 91 -7.52 -1.54 4.55
N LEU A 92 -6.85 -2.57 5.09
CA LEU A 92 -6.34 -3.67 4.27
C LEU A 92 -7.47 -4.40 3.52
N ARG A 93 -8.61 -4.61 4.18
CA ARG A 93 -9.81 -5.16 3.52
C ARG A 93 -10.32 -4.23 2.43
N GLU A 94 -10.43 -2.94 2.73
CA GLU A 94 -10.85 -1.94 1.74
C GLU A 94 -9.90 -1.89 0.54
N LEU A 95 -8.59 -2.00 0.77
CA LEU A 95 -7.59 -2.11 -0.30
C LEU A 95 -7.73 -3.42 -1.09
N GLY A 96 -8.16 -4.50 -0.44
CA GLY A 96 -8.49 -5.74 -1.14
C GLY A 96 -9.70 -5.62 -2.06
N GLU A 97 -10.74 -4.90 -1.61
CA GLU A 97 -12.01 -4.76 -2.32
C GLU A 97 -11.99 -3.63 -3.37
N LYS A 98 -11.38 -2.49 -3.02
CA LYS A 98 -11.35 -1.25 -3.82
C LYS A 98 -9.96 -0.82 -4.26
N GLY A 99 -8.90 -1.51 -3.84
CA GLY A 99 -7.53 -1.11 -4.17
C GLY A 99 -7.29 -1.02 -5.66
N GLN A 100 -7.90 -1.90 -6.47
CA GLN A 100 -7.81 -1.83 -7.93
C GLN A 100 -8.37 -0.54 -8.51
N GLU A 101 -9.50 -0.06 -7.98
CA GLU A 101 -10.14 1.20 -8.40
C GLU A 101 -9.28 2.40 -7.98
N LEU A 102 -8.85 2.42 -6.72
CA LEU A 102 -7.97 3.46 -6.18
C LEU A 102 -6.63 3.51 -6.92
N PHE A 103 -6.09 2.35 -7.28
CA PHE A 103 -4.84 2.24 -8.02
C PHE A 103 -4.99 2.76 -9.45
N SER A 104 -6.07 2.41 -10.14
CA SER A 104 -6.39 2.95 -11.47
C SER A 104 -6.52 4.48 -11.46
N ALA A 105 -7.12 5.04 -10.41
CA ALA A 105 -7.17 6.50 -10.22
C ALA A 105 -5.76 7.10 -10.05
N TYR A 106 -4.90 6.47 -9.25
CA TYR A 106 -3.49 6.86 -9.11
C TYR A 106 -2.72 6.80 -10.43
N GLU A 107 -2.92 5.76 -11.25
CA GLU A 107 -2.30 5.66 -12.58
C GLU A 107 -2.75 6.79 -13.52
N THR A 108 -4.02 7.16 -13.42
CA THR A 108 -4.59 8.28 -14.17
C THR A 108 -3.94 9.60 -13.72
N GLU A 109 -3.86 9.86 -12.41
CA GLU A 109 -3.20 11.05 -11.86
C GLU A 109 -1.73 11.15 -12.26
N LEU A 110 -1.00 10.04 -12.24
CA LEU A 110 0.39 10.00 -12.72
C LEU A 110 0.47 10.46 -14.17
N LYS A 111 -0.39 9.91 -15.03
CA LYS A 111 -0.42 10.24 -16.46
C LYS A 111 -0.78 11.70 -16.69
N GLU A 112 -1.76 12.23 -15.97
CA GLU A 112 -2.14 13.65 -16.03
C GLU A 112 -1.00 14.59 -15.60
N LYS A 113 -0.22 14.18 -14.59
CA LYS A 113 0.95 14.93 -14.13
C LYS A 113 2.21 14.69 -14.97
N GLY A 114 2.16 13.83 -15.99
CA GLY A 114 3.32 13.45 -16.80
C GLY A 114 4.39 12.65 -16.03
N LEU A 115 3.98 11.99 -14.95
CA LEU A 115 4.83 11.18 -14.09
C LEU A 115 4.75 9.69 -14.48
N SER A 116 5.76 8.90 -14.12
CA SER A 116 5.78 7.46 -14.36
C SER A 116 5.84 6.67 -13.05
N ARG A 117 5.28 5.45 -13.09
CA ARG A 117 5.46 4.44 -12.03
C ARG A 117 6.90 3.94 -11.98
N ASP A 118 7.58 3.95 -13.12
CA ASP A 118 8.96 3.49 -13.25
C ASP A 118 9.93 4.48 -12.58
N PRO A 119 10.93 3.98 -11.81
CA PRO A 119 11.93 4.84 -11.19
C PRO A 119 12.72 5.61 -12.26
N ILE A 120 12.96 6.90 -12.00
CA ILE A 120 13.76 7.76 -12.86
C ILE A 120 15.24 7.36 -12.68
N GLY A 121 15.68 6.33 -13.42
CA GLY A 121 17.09 5.93 -13.47
C GLY A 121 17.33 4.42 -13.52
N LYS A 122 17.48 3.89 -14.73
CA LYS A 122 18.79 3.42 -15.20
C LYS A 122 18.87 3.71 -16.70
N PRO A 123 19.72 4.66 -17.16
CA PRO A 123 20.28 4.51 -18.50
C PRO A 123 21.05 3.18 -18.52
N HIS A 124 20.89 2.42 -19.60
CA HIS A 124 21.78 1.32 -19.94
C HIS A 124 23.25 1.79 -20.00
#